data_AF-A0A529W2E3-F1
#
_entry.id   AF-A0A529W2E3-F1
#
_cell.length_a   1.000
_cell.length_b   1.000
_cell.length_c   1.000
_cell.angle_alpha   90.00
_cell.angle_beta   90.00
_cell.angle_gamma   90.00
#
_symmetry.space_group_name_H-M   'P 1'
#
loop_
_entity.id
_entity.type
_entity.pdbx_description
1 polymer ?
#
loop_
_entity_poly.entity_id
_entity_poly.type
_entity_poly.pdbx_seq_one_letter_code
_entity_poly.pdbx_strand_id
1 'polypeptide(L)' 'IEPLVAELAATRATLQEIADLEAAWQGMAGAGEDLTQFSRSDIVFHQIVYGASHNPIFRQIGKLIDTALL' A
#
# COMPACT_ATOMS: atom_id res chain seq x y z
N ILE A 1 5.45 4.49 -12.80
CA ILE A 1 4.79 5.48 -11.90
C ILE A 1 5.13 5.16 -10.45
N GLU A 2 5.03 3.90 -10.04
CA GLU A 2 5.34 3.44 -8.67
C GLU A 2 6.67 3.93 -8.08
N PRO A 3 7.81 4.01 -8.79
CA PRO A 3 9.04 4.53 -8.18
C PRO A 3 8.91 5.97 -7.67
N LEU A 4 8.20 6.84 -8.40
CA LEU A 4 7.94 8.22 -7.99
C LEU A 4 6.95 8.29 -6.83
N VAL A 5 5.95 7.40 -6.80
CA VAL A 5 5.01 7.30 -5.68
C VAL A 5 5.75 6.92 -4.41
N ALA A 6 6.63 5.91 -4.49
CA ALA A 6 7.45 5.45 -3.37
C ALA A 6 8.43 6.52 -2.88
N GLU A 7 9.09 7.26 -3.79
CA GLU A 7 9.98 8.37 -3.43
C GLU A 7 9.23 9.47 -2.64
N LEU A 8 8.04 9.85 -3.09
CA LEU A 8 7.22 10.82 -2.38
C LEU A 8 6.71 10.28 -1.05
N ALA A 9 6.27 9.02 -1.01
CA ALA A 9 5.81 8.39 0.22
C ALA A 9 6.93 8.32 1.27
N ALA A 10 8.15 7.94 0.87
CA ALA A 10 9.29 7.86 1.76
C ALA A 10 9.66 9.20 2.44
N THR A 11 9.36 10.33 1.77
CA THR A 11 9.69 11.67 2.29
C THR A 11 8.52 12.35 3.01
N ARG A 12 7.30 11.85 2.88
CA ARG A 12 6.07 12.52 3.34
C ARG A 12 5.22 11.70 4.30
N ALA A 13 5.44 10.39 4.37
CA ALA A 13 4.67 9.52 5.24
C ALA A 13 4.72 9.99 6.71
N THR A 14 3.56 9.97 7.33
CA THR A 14 3.43 10.13 8.78
C THR A 14 3.85 8.85 9.49
N LEU A 15 4.16 8.95 10.78
CA LEU A 15 4.46 7.76 11.60
C LEU A 15 3.31 6.74 11.61
N GLN A 16 2.07 7.21 11.56
CA GLN A 16 0.90 6.32 11.48
C GLN A 16 0.88 5.55 10.16
N GLU A 17 1.08 6.24 9.03
CA GLU A 17 1.12 5.59 7.71
C GLU A 17 2.28 4.57 7.61
N ILE A 18 3.42 4.84 8.25
CA ILE A 18 4.52 3.87 8.33
C ILE A 18 4.12 2.64 9.15
N ALA A 19 3.49 2.83 10.31
CA ALA A 19 3.02 1.72 11.15
C ALA A 19 1.95 0.88 10.42
N ASP A 20 1.03 1.53 9.72
CA ASP A 20 -0.01 0.86 8.93
C ASP A 20 0.62 0.07 7.76
N LEU A 21 1.64 0.64 7.10
CA LEU A 21 2.38 -0.03 6.03
C LEU A 21 3.11 -1.27 6.54
N GLU A 22 3.73 -1.18 7.72
CA GLU A 22 4.39 -2.31 8.37
C GLU A 22 3.39 -3.40 8.75
N ALA A 23 2.22 -3.04 9.27
CA ALA A 23 1.16 -4.00 9.58
C ALA A 23 0.67 -4.73 8.31
N ALA A 24 0.49 -4.02 7.20
CA ALA A 24 0.13 -4.62 5.91
C ALA A 24 1.22 -5.57 5.40
N TRP A 25 2.49 -5.18 5.51
CA TRP A 25 3.61 -6.05 5.16
C TRP A 25 3.67 -7.32 6.03
N GLN A 26 3.47 -7.19 7.34
CA GLN A 26 3.37 -8.34 8.25
C GLN A 26 2.18 -9.24 7.90
N GLY A 27 1.06 -8.66 7.45
CA GLY A 27 -0.09 -9.41 6.93
C GLY A 27 0.25 -10.26 5.71
N MET A 28 1.03 -9.73 4.76
CA MET A 28 1.55 -10.50 3.62
C MET A 28 2.50 -11.61 4.08
N ALA A 29 3.47 -11.29 4.97
CA ALA A 29 4.45 -12.25 5.47
C ALA A 29 3.80 -13.40 6.28
N GLY A 30 2.72 -13.10 7.00
CA GLY A 30 1.96 -14.05 7.81
C GLY A 30 0.92 -14.88 7.05
N ALA A 31 0.66 -14.59 5.77
CA ALA A 31 -0.39 -15.25 4.99
C ALA A 31 -0.09 -16.73 4.67
N GLY A 32 1.18 -17.13 4.64
CA GLY A 32 1.57 -18.50 4.29
C GLY A 32 1.05 -18.89 2.89
N GLU A 33 0.20 -19.92 2.82
CA GLU A 33 -0.44 -20.38 1.57
C GLU A 33 -1.81 -19.73 1.31
N ASP A 34 -2.32 -18.88 2.22
CA ASP A 34 -3.57 -18.15 2.03
C ASP A 34 -3.36 -16.96 1.07
N LEU A 35 -3.54 -17.25 -0.22
CA LEU A 35 -3.47 -16.24 -1.28
C LEU A 35 -4.50 -15.13 -1.12
N THR A 36 -5.66 -15.40 -0.50
CA THR A 36 -6.68 -14.36 -0.30
C THR A 36 -6.23 -13.37 0.78
N GLN A 37 -5.65 -13.87 1.87
CA GLN A 37 -5.06 -13.03 2.90
C GLN A 37 -3.87 -12.23 2.37
N PHE A 38 -3.01 -12.85 1.56
CA PHE A 38 -1.91 -12.17 0.90
C PHE A 38 -2.42 -11.02 0.04
N SER A 39 -3.33 -11.28 -0.91
CA SER A 39 -3.85 -10.25 -1.82
C SER A 39 -4.53 -9.11 -1.08
N ARG A 40 -5.28 -9.37 0.00
CA ARG A 40 -5.87 -8.31 0.83
C ARG A 40 -4.80 -7.43 1.46
N SER A 41 -3.76 -8.03 2.02
CA SER A 41 -2.66 -7.31 2.67
C SER A 41 -1.85 -6.51 1.65
N ASP A 42 -1.67 -7.06 0.45
CA ASP A 42 -0.97 -6.41 -0.68
C ASP A 42 -1.73 -5.19 -1.22
N ILE A 43 -3.05 -5.29 -1.39
CA ILE A 43 -3.91 -4.17 -1.79
C ILE A 43 -3.81 -3.04 -0.76
N VAL A 44 -3.90 -3.37 0.54
CA VAL A 44 -3.79 -2.39 1.63
C VAL A 44 -2.41 -1.74 1.62
N PHE A 45 -1.34 -2.52 1.46
CA PHE A 45 0.03 -2.01 1.38
C PHE A 45 0.16 -0.95 0.28
N HIS A 46 -0.28 -1.27 -0.94
CA HIS A 46 -0.20 -0.36 -2.08
C HIS A 46 -1.08 0.87 -1.89
N GLN A 47 -2.29 0.74 -1.35
CA GLN A 47 -3.15 1.88 -1.04
C GLN A 47 -2.48 2.86 -0.07
N ILE A 48 -1.76 2.34 0.94
CA ILE A 48 -1.00 3.15 1.90
C ILE A 48 0.16 3.86 1.19
N VAL A 49 0.97 3.15 0.39
CA VAL A 49 2.09 3.78 -0.37
C VAL A 49 1.57 4.92 -1.26
N TYR A 50 0.49 4.71 -2.00
CA TYR A 50 -0.10 5.74 -2.85
C TYR A 50 -0.71 6.89 -2.04
N GLY A 51 -1.35 6.59 -0.91
CA GLY A 51 -1.89 7.60 0.01
C GLY A 51 -0.80 8.47 0.64
N ALA A 52 0.29 7.85 1.09
CA ALA A 52 1.44 8.43 1.78
C ALA A 52 2.29 9.34 0.89
N SER A 53 2.16 9.24 -0.44
CA SER A 53 2.74 10.23 -1.37
C SER A 53 2.19 11.65 -1.16
N HIS A 54 1.04 11.76 -0.48
CA HIS A 54 0.27 13.00 -0.24
C HIS A 54 0.04 13.79 -1.53
N ASN A 55 -0.08 13.06 -2.65
CA ASN A 55 -0.43 13.59 -3.96
C ASN A 55 -1.89 13.19 -4.30
N PRO A 56 -2.80 14.15 -4.55
CA PRO A 56 -4.21 13.86 -4.82
C PRO A 56 -4.44 12.91 -6.01
N ILE A 57 -3.60 13.00 -7.05
CA ILE A 57 -3.70 12.14 -8.24
C ILE A 57 -3.31 10.70 -7.88
N PHE A 58 -2.19 10.51 -7.19
CA PHE A 58 -1.75 9.18 -6.77
C PHE A 58 -2.72 8.58 -5.75
N ARG A 59 -3.25 9.35 -4.82
CA ARG A 59 -4.31 8.88 -3.91
C ARG A 59 -5.53 8.33 -4.68
N GLN A 60 -5.92 8.98 -5.78
CA GLN A 60 -7.03 8.49 -6.61
C GLN A 60 -6.67 7.19 -7.35
N ILE A 61 -5.43 7.07 -7.84
CA ILE A 61 -4.94 5.83 -8.46
C ILE A 61 -4.89 4.69 -7.44
N GLY A 62 -4.42 4.94 -6.21
CA GLY A 62 -4.35 3.94 -5.15
C GLY A 62 -5.71 3.33 -4.81
N LYS A 63 -6.79 4.12 -4.83
CA LYS A 63 -8.16 3.61 -4.62
C LYS A 63 -8.64 2.64 -5.70
N LEU A 64 -8.01 2.64 -6.87
CA LEU A 64 -8.35 1.73 -7.97
C LEU A 64 -7.62 0.39 -7.87
N ILE A 65 -6.71 0.22 -6.91
CA ILE A 65 -5.92 -1.01 -6.76
C ILE A 65 -6.78 -2.21 -6.32
N ASP A 66 -8.04 -1.98 -5.91
CA ASP A 66 -9.00 -3.02 -5.56
C ASP A 66 -9.35 -4.01 -6.71
N THR A 67 -9.06 -3.67 -7.97
CA THR A 67 -9.55 -4.44 -9.13
C THR A 67 -8.49 -5.21 -9.90
N ALA A 68 -7.21 -5.12 -9.54
CA ALA A 68 -6.12 -5.66 -10.37
C ALA A 68 -5.60 -7.05 -9.95
N LEU A 69 -6.04 -7.60 -8.81
CA LEU A 69 -5.49 -8.83 -8.21
C LEU A 69 -6.54 -9.94 -7.99
N LEU A 70 -7.62 -9.95 -8.77
CA LEU A 70 -8.58 -11.07 -8.88
C LEU A 70 -8.59 -11.65 -10.30
#